data_AF-A0A9X3X7Z3-F1
#
_entry.id   AF-A0A9X3X7Z3-F1
#
_cell.length_a   1.000
_cell.length_b   1.000
_cell.length_c   1.000
_cell.angle_alpha   90.00
_cell.angle_beta   90.00
_cell.angle_gamma   90.00
#
_symmetry.space_group_name_H-M   'P 1'
#
loop_
_entity.id
_entity.type
_entity.pdbx_description
1 polymer ?
#
loop_
_entity_poly.entity_id
_entity_poly.type
_entity_poly.pdbx_seq_one_letter_code
_entity_poly.pdbx_strand_id
1 'polypeptide(L)'
;MLDRSSILLLAALAALPMAIAGCATEEIPPYGDPAEVVGGAGASSSSGGVTCTGDSMCAVSFVDDVAPILEAKGKCADAQCHGMGAGTISLTAGNAKTLRTELLGLTVANGPYIACEAAENSKMLCNLRVEMGVTKPPNCGSLMPKVDPDDTVDDVRLNQTEYTTIEEWIKCGAPDN
;
A
#
# COMPACT_ATOMS: atom_id res chain seq x y z
N MET A 1 74.23 26.81 14.80
CA MET A 1 73.56 25.53 15.13
C MET A 1 72.16 25.62 14.56
N LEU A 2 71.82 24.79 13.58
CA LEU A 2 70.44 24.63 13.09
C LEU A 2 69.66 23.88 14.16
N ASP A 3 68.44 24.32 14.46
CA ASP A 3 67.41 23.35 14.81
C ASP A 3 66.07 23.69 14.16
N ARG A 4 65.47 22.62 13.66
CA ARG A 4 64.25 22.54 12.86
C ARG A 4 63.07 22.49 13.81
N SER A 5 61.94 23.05 13.39
CA SER A 5 60.69 22.32 13.21
C SER A 5 59.49 23.26 13.33
N SER A 6 58.71 23.28 12.26
CA SER A 6 57.26 23.23 12.29
C SER A 6 56.53 24.15 13.28
N ILE A 7 55.95 25.23 12.78
CA ILE A 7 54.52 25.54 12.97
C ILE A 7 54.06 26.36 11.75
N LEU A 8 53.36 25.68 10.86
CA LEU A 8 52.34 26.24 9.99
C LEU A 8 51.16 26.68 10.87
N LEU A 9 50.56 27.86 10.60
CA LEU A 9 49.11 28.06 10.45
C LEU A 9 48.83 29.56 10.25
N LEU A 10 48.39 29.95 9.06
CA LEU A 10 47.01 30.36 8.75
C LEU A 10 46.59 31.71 9.36
N ALA A 11 46.69 32.75 8.55
CA ALA A 11 45.86 33.94 8.67
C ALA A 11 45.37 34.32 7.27
N ALA A 12 44.13 33.95 6.94
CA ALA A 12 43.40 34.51 5.82
C ALA A 12 42.01 34.89 6.31
N LEU A 13 41.74 36.19 6.22
CA LEU A 13 40.61 36.89 6.80
C LEU A 13 39.27 36.52 6.19
N ALA A 14 38.27 36.67 7.05
CA ALA A 14 36.83 36.61 6.83
C ALA A 14 36.30 37.46 5.65
N ALA A 15 35.35 36.87 4.93
CA ALA A 15 34.24 37.58 4.29
C ALA A 15 32.97 36.70 4.32
N LEU A 16 32.04 37.04 5.20
CA LEU A 16 30.58 36.78 5.10
C LEU A 16 29.91 38.14 4.80
N PRO A 17 28.64 38.25 4.36
CA PRO A 17 27.57 37.24 4.24
C PRO A 17 26.80 37.30 2.89
N MET A 18 25.95 36.31 2.60
CA MET A 18 24.53 36.49 2.28
C MET A 18 23.85 35.14 2.01
N ALA A 19 22.89 34.83 2.87
CA ALA A 19 21.89 33.82 2.62
C ALA A 19 21.02 34.23 1.42
N ILE A 20 20.79 33.28 0.51
CA ILE A 20 19.60 33.28 -0.33
C ILE A 20 18.96 31.91 -0.14
N ALA A 21 17.94 31.93 0.71
CA ALA A 21 16.89 30.94 0.71
C ALA A 21 16.00 31.14 -0.52
N GLY A 22 15.41 30.04 -1.01
CA GLY A 22 14.26 30.06 -1.92
C GLY A 22 14.64 29.76 -3.38
N CYS A 23 14.03 28.81 -4.08
CA CYS A 23 12.96 27.88 -3.75
C CYS A 23 13.26 26.60 -4.54
N ALA A 24 13.43 25.46 -3.86
CA ALA A 24 13.00 24.23 -4.48
C ALA A 24 11.51 24.41 -4.72
N THR A 25 11.10 24.51 -5.98
CA THR A 25 9.68 24.55 -6.30
C THR A 25 9.10 23.24 -5.76
N GLU A 26 8.19 23.36 -4.80
CA GLU A 26 7.30 22.29 -4.45
C GLU A 26 6.52 21.98 -5.74
N GLU A 27 6.77 20.82 -6.34
CA GLU A 27 5.92 20.31 -7.40
C GLU A 27 4.60 19.97 -6.72
N ILE A 28 3.70 20.94 -6.66
CA ILE A 28 2.29 20.74 -6.32
C ILE A 28 1.78 19.72 -7.35
N PRO A 29 1.49 18.45 -6.98
CA PRO A 29 0.80 17.57 -7.87
C PRO A 29 -0.54 18.24 -8.17
N PRO A 30 -0.97 18.34 -9.44
CA PRO A 30 -2.26 18.94 -9.74
C PRO A 30 -3.32 18.17 -8.96
N TYR A 31 -3.90 18.82 -7.95
CA TYR A 31 -5.16 18.39 -7.38
C TYR A 31 -6.15 18.37 -8.53
N GLY A 32 -6.44 17.16 -9.00
CA GLY A 32 -7.42 16.91 -10.04
C GLY A 32 -8.75 17.51 -9.61
N ASP A 33 -9.30 18.29 -10.52
CA ASP A 33 -10.60 18.94 -10.47
C ASP A 33 -11.69 18.00 -9.92
N PRO A 34 -12.47 18.40 -8.90
CA PRO A 34 -13.56 17.59 -8.34
C PRO A 34 -14.76 17.40 -9.30
N ALA A 35 -14.68 17.87 -10.54
CA ALA A 35 -15.78 17.81 -11.52
C ALA A 35 -15.81 16.57 -12.43
N GLU A 36 -14.84 15.65 -12.41
CA GLU A 36 -14.89 14.42 -13.23
C GLU A 36 -15.38 13.17 -12.47
N VAL A 37 -16.05 13.33 -11.32
CA VAL A 37 -16.91 12.28 -10.75
C VAL A 37 -18.28 12.29 -11.45
N VAL A 38 -18.31 11.86 -12.71
CA VAL A 38 -19.58 11.57 -13.40
C VAL A 38 -19.73 10.06 -13.50
N GLY A 39 -20.52 9.52 -12.58
CA GLY A 39 -20.94 8.13 -12.57
C GLY A 39 -21.71 7.74 -13.82
N GLY A 40 -21.70 6.44 -14.12
CA GLY A 40 -22.41 5.92 -15.27
C GLY A 40 -22.58 4.40 -15.25
N ALA A 41 -23.50 3.95 -14.41
CA ALA A 41 -24.34 2.76 -14.58
C ALA A 41 -23.71 1.36 -14.50
N GLY A 42 -24.24 0.59 -13.55
CA GLY A 42 -24.44 -0.84 -13.71
C GLY A 42 -23.82 -1.66 -12.60
N ALA A 43 -24.67 -2.20 -11.73
CA ALA A 43 -24.36 -3.43 -11.01
C ALA A 43 -24.03 -4.51 -12.04
N SER A 44 -22.75 -4.68 -12.35
CA SER A 44 -22.26 -5.82 -13.11
C SER A 44 -21.67 -6.80 -12.12
N SER A 45 -22.55 -7.61 -11.54
CA SER A 45 -22.20 -8.88 -10.94
C SER A 45 -21.69 -9.79 -12.06
N SER A 46 -20.49 -9.54 -12.55
CA SER A 46 -19.79 -10.45 -13.47
C SER A 46 -18.88 -11.32 -12.65
N SER A 47 -19.44 -12.44 -12.20
CA SER A 47 -18.72 -13.60 -11.67
C SER A 47 -17.90 -14.25 -12.78
N GLY A 48 -16.91 -13.54 -13.31
CA GLY A 48 -15.76 -14.11 -14.01
C GLY A 48 -14.67 -14.38 -12.99
N GLY A 49 -14.98 -15.24 -12.01
CA GLY A 49 -14.09 -15.48 -10.87
C GLY A 49 -12.78 -16.06 -11.36
N VAL A 50 -11.68 -15.37 -11.08
CA VAL A 50 -10.35 -15.99 -11.11
C VAL A 50 -10.44 -17.22 -10.21
N THR A 51 -10.33 -18.40 -10.81
CA THR A 51 -10.44 -19.65 -10.06
C THR A 51 -9.08 -19.89 -9.42
N CYS A 52 -8.92 -19.38 -8.19
CA CYS A 52 -7.71 -19.61 -7.41
C CYS A 52 -7.67 -21.08 -7.01
N THR A 53 -6.71 -21.83 -7.56
CA THR A 53 -6.50 -23.24 -7.27
C THR A 53 -5.53 -23.37 -6.11
N GLY A 54 -5.89 -22.78 -4.96
CA GLY A 54 -4.98 -22.59 -3.83
C GLY A 54 -4.34 -23.89 -3.33
N ASP A 55 -3.05 -23.82 -2.99
CA ASP A 55 -2.31 -24.91 -2.37
C ASP A 55 -2.74 -25.08 -0.91
N SER A 56 -3.43 -26.18 -0.61
CA SER A 56 -3.88 -26.46 0.76
C SER A 56 -2.74 -26.74 1.74
N MET A 57 -1.50 -26.89 1.26
CA MET A 57 -0.30 -27.09 2.06
C MET A 57 0.49 -25.79 2.27
N CYS A 58 -0.05 -24.63 1.85
CA CYS A 58 0.61 -23.36 2.10
C CYS A 58 0.87 -23.16 3.59
N ALA A 59 2.06 -22.66 3.93
CA ALA A 59 2.43 -22.37 5.31
C ALA A 59 1.64 -21.19 5.89
N VAL A 60 1.15 -20.29 5.03
CA VAL A 60 0.37 -19.12 5.42
C VAL A 60 -1.12 -19.44 5.32
N SER A 61 -1.86 -19.22 6.40
CA SER A 61 -3.33 -19.29 6.43
C SER A 61 -3.95 -17.91 6.25
N PHE A 62 -5.03 -17.83 5.48
CA PHE A 62 -5.76 -16.56 5.39
C PHE A 62 -6.34 -16.15 6.75
N VAL A 63 -6.92 -17.09 7.49
CA VAL A 63 -7.64 -16.80 8.73
C VAL A 63 -6.67 -16.39 9.84
N ASP A 64 -5.55 -17.11 9.96
CA ASP A 64 -4.64 -16.93 11.09
C ASP A 64 -3.55 -15.88 10.83
N ASP A 65 -3.11 -15.70 9.57
CA ASP A 65 -1.97 -14.85 9.27
C ASP A 65 -2.36 -13.59 8.48
N VAL A 66 -3.23 -13.70 7.47
CA VAL A 66 -3.54 -12.58 6.55
C VAL A 66 -4.65 -11.70 7.09
N ALA A 67 -5.80 -12.27 7.48
CA ALA A 67 -6.97 -11.52 7.93
C ALA A 67 -6.65 -10.59 9.11
N PRO A 68 -5.89 -11.00 10.14
CA PRO A 68 -5.51 -10.10 11.22
C PRO A 68 -4.71 -8.88 10.75
N ILE A 69 -3.85 -9.03 9.74
CA ILE A 69 -3.10 -7.91 9.16
C ILE A 69 -4.06 -6.93 8.48
N LEU A 70 -5.00 -7.43 7.68
CA LEU A 70 -5.95 -6.59 6.92
C LEU A 70 -6.97 -5.89 7.82
N GLU A 71 -7.41 -6.55 8.88
CA GLU A 71 -8.44 -6.04 9.77
C GLU A 71 -7.88 -5.19 10.91
N ALA A 72 -6.78 -5.61 11.54
CA ALA A 72 -6.25 -4.91 12.70
C ALA A 72 -5.31 -3.76 12.32
N LYS A 73 -4.50 -3.92 11.27
CA LYS A 73 -3.51 -2.93 10.85
C LYS A 73 -3.94 -2.14 9.62
N GLY A 74 -4.25 -2.84 8.54
CA GLY A 74 -4.66 -2.21 7.28
C GLY A 74 -6.05 -1.58 7.34
N LYS A 75 -6.86 -1.93 8.35
CA LYS A 75 -8.23 -1.43 8.57
C LYS A 75 -9.09 -1.47 7.30
N CYS A 76 -8.87 -2.48 6.44
CA CYS A 76 -9.44 -2.49 5.09
C CYS A 76 -10.97 -2.56 5.13
N ALA A 77 -11.54 -3.33 6.06
CA ALA A 77 -12.98 -3.46 6.27
C ALA A 77 -13.55 -2.48 7.31
N ASP A 78 -12.79 -1.43 7.68
CA ASP A 78 -13.32 -0.36 8.52
C ASP A 78 -14.48 0.36 7.82
N ALA A 79 -15.51 0.74 8.58
CA ALA A 79 -16.74 1.34 8.05
C ALA A 79 -16.52 2.65 7.29
N GLN A 80 -15.39 3.35 7.50
CA GLN A 80 -15.04 4.57 6.78
C GLN A 80 -14.31 4.29 5.45
N CYS A 81 -13.84 3.05 5.24
CA CYS A 81 -13.07 2.64 4.07
C CYS A 81 -13.88 1.72 3.15
N HIS A 82 -13.89 0.41 3.43
CA HIS A 82 -14.64 -0.59 2.67
C HIS A 82 -15.64 -1.39 3.51
N GLY A 83 -15.76 -1.10 4.80
CA GLY A 83 -16.82 -1.64 5.64
C GLY A 83 -18.17 -1.02 5.31
N MET A 84 -19.26 -1.77 5.54
CA MET A 84 -20.64 -1.26 5.44
C MET A 84 -21.01 -0.60 4.09
N GLY A 85 -20.35 -0.99 3.00
CA GLY A 85 -20.60 -0.46 1.65
C GLY A 85 -19.92 0.88 1.33
N ALA A 86 -18.97 1.33 2.14
CA ALA A 86 -18.17 2.52 1.85
C ALA A 86 -17.27 2.32 0.60
N GLY A 87 -17.02 3.37 -0.17
CA GLY A 87 -16.00 3.35 -1.23
C GLY A 87 -16.27 2.43 -2.44
N THR A 88 -17.53 2.08 -2.74
CA THR A 88 -17.97 1.17 -3.84
C THR A 88 -17.53 -0.30 -3.73
N ILE A 89 -16.68 -0.62 -2.77
CA ILE A 89 -16.22 -1.96 -2.43
C ILE A 89 -16.71 -2.26 -1.02
N SER A 90 -17.43 -3.37 -0.83
CA SER A 90 -17.87 -3.80 0.50
C SER A 90 -17.07 -5.00 0.96
N LEU A 91 -16.42 -4.87 2.12
CA LEU A 91 -15.69 -5.91 2.83
C LEU A 91 -16.35 -6.16 4.19
N THR A 92 -16.46 -7.43 4.56
CA THR A 92 -17.05 -7.88 5.81
C THR A 92 -15.97 -8.04 6.88
N ALA A 93 -16.01 -7.18 7.89
CA ALA A 93 -15.14 -7.30 9.06
C ALA A 93 -15.58 -8.44 10.01
N GLY A 94 -14.61 -9.05 10.71
CA GLY A 94 -14.83 -10.09 11.71
C GLY A 94 -15.19 -11.47 11.15
N ASN A 95 -15.14 -11.63 9.83
CA ASN A 95 -15.41 -12.91 9.16
C ASN A 95 -14.37 -13.14 8.05
N ALA A 96 -13.24 -13.74 8.43
CA ALA A 96 -12.12 -13.98 7.53
C ALA A 96 -12.52 -14.77 6.27
N LYS A 97 -13.41 -15.76 6.38
CA LYS A 97 -13.87 -16.54 5.21
C LYS A 97 -14.63 -15.69 4.20
N THR A 98 -15.54 -14.84 4.69
CA THR A 98 -16.29 -13.91 3.84
C THR A 98 -15.35 -12.87 3.25
N LEU A 99 -14.49 -12.25 4.08
CA LEU A 99 -13.49 -11.28 3.65
C LEU A 99 -12.60 -11.81 2.52
N ARG A 100 -12.09 -13.04 2.66
CA ARG A 100 -11.32 -13.73 1.62
C ARG A 100 -12.11 -13.83 0.32
N THR A 101 -13.35 -14.31 0.41
CA THR A 101 -14.21 -14.52 -0.76
C THR A 101 -14.49 -13.21 -1.48
N GLU A 102 -14.75 -12.13 -0.72
CA GLU A 102 -14.96 -10.79 -1.27
C GLU A 102 -13.69 -10.30 -1.97
N LEU A 103 -12.53 -10.37 -1.33
CA LEU A 103 -11.24 -9.94 -1.90
C LEU A 103 -10.91 -10.67 -3.21
N LEU A 104 -11.13 -11.99 -3.27
CA LEU A 104 -10.92 -12.79 -4.48
C LEU A 104 -11.94 -12.47 -5.58
N GLY A 105 -13.15 -12.03 -5.21
CA GLY A 105 -14.19 -11.63 -6.15
C GLY A 105 -13.98 -10.23 -6.74
N LEU A 106 -13.09 -9.41 -6.18
CA LEU A 106 -12.83 -8.06 -6.64
C LEU A 106 -12.06 -8.05 -7.97
N THR A 107 -12.56 -7.24 -8.90
CA THR A 107 -11.89 -6.91 -10.15
C THR A 107 -11.74 -5.41 -10.27
N VAL A 108 -10.65 -4.97 -10.89
CA VAL A 108 -10.42 -3.56 -11.22
C VAL A 108 -10.15 -3.42 -12.71
N ALA A 109 -10.12 -2.20 -13.22
CA ALA A 109 -10.06 -1.90 -14.67
C ALA A 109 -8.91 -2.61 -15.44
N ASN A 110 -7.87 -3.09 -14.74
CA ASN A 110 -6.68 -3.72 -15.33
C ASN A 110 -6.38 -5.13 -14.77
N GLY A 111 -7.40 -5.87 -14.34
CA GLY A 111 -7.26 -7.26 -13.90
C GLY A 111 -7.84 -7.54 -12.52
N PRO A 112 -7.57 -8.72 -11.95
CA PRO A 112 -8.09 -9.07 -10.65
C PRO A 112 -7.43 -8.24 -9.54
N TYR A 113 -8.15 -8.05 -8.45
CA TYR A 113 -7.55 -7.46 -7.26
C TYR A 113 -6.49 -8.38 -6.65
N ILE A 114 -6.78 -9.69 -6.64
CA ILE A 114 -5.87 -10.77 -6.27
C ILE A 114 -5.57 -11.62 -7.52
N ALA A 115 -4.33 -11.56 -8.00
CA ALA A 115 -3.80 -12.44 -9.03
C ALA A 115 -3.14 -13.64 -8.35
N CYS A 116 -3.94 -14.69 -8.10
CA CYS A 116 -3.48 -15.93 -7.50
C CYS A 116 -2.29 -16.54 -8.27
N GLU A 117 -1.29 -17.06 -7.53
CA GLU A 117 -0.02 -17.62 -8.04
C GLU A 117 0.91 -16.61 -8.72
N ALA A 118 0.45 -15.37 -8.97
CA ALA A 118 1.20 -14.32 -9.63
C ALA A 118 1.11 -13.02 -8.82
N ALA A 119 1.67 -13.05 -7.61
CA ALA A 119 1.54 -12.01 -6.61
C ALA A 119 1.94 -10.61 -7.12
N GLU A 120 2.96 -10.52 -7.97
CA GLU A 120 3.41 -9.28 -8.60
C GLU A 120 2.35 -8.60 -9.48
N ASN A 121 1.36 -9.36 -9.97
CA ASN A 121 0.24 -8.86 -10.76
C ASN A 121 -0.98 -8.49 -9.89
N SER A 122 -0.93 -8.78 -8.58
CA SER A 122 -2.02 -8.47 -7.65
C SER A 122 -2.07 -6.99 -7.33
N LYS A 123 -3.22 -6.37 -7.58
CA LYS A 123 -3.44 -4.96 -7.24
C LYS A 123 -3.42 -4.72 -5.75
N MET A 124 -3.86 -5.69 -4.94
CA MET A 124 -3.73 -5.62 -3.49
C MET A 124 -2.30 -5.27 -3.07
N LEU A 125 -1.29 -6.08 -3.42
CA LEU A 125 0.11 -5.82 -3.06
C LEU A 125 0.61 -4.48 -3.57
N CYS A 126 0.19 -4.10 -4.78
CA CYS A 126 0.57 -2.83 -5.36
C CYS A 126 0.00 -1.64 -4.58
N ASN A 127 -1.20 -1.76 -4.04
CA ASN A 127 -1.90 -0.67 -3.37
C ASN A 127 -1.69 -0.66 -1.84
N LEU A 128 -1.14 -1.71 -1.20
CA LEU A 128 -0.90 -1.71 0.25
C LEU A 128 -0.02 -0.54 0.71
N ARG A 129 -0.44 0.17 1.77
CA ARG A 129 0.39 1.16 2.45
C ARG A 129 1.41 0.45 3.36
N VAL A 130 2.69 0.68 3.09
CA VAL A 130 3.82 -0.02 3.75
C VAL A 130 4.82 0.97 4.33
N GLU A 131 5.67 0.47 5.23
CA GLU A 131 6.80 1.23 5.78
C GLU A 131 7.86 1.54 4.70
N MET A 132 8.71 2.54 4.98
CA MET A 132 9.84 2.83 4.08
C MET A 132 10.79 1.63 4.02
N GLY A 133 11.27 1.31 2.82
CA GLY A 133 12.20 0.19 2.60
C GLY A 133 11.52 -1.14 2.27
N VAL A 134 10.20 -1.24 2.40
CA VAL A 134 9.45 -2.40 1.89
C VAL A 134 9.43 -2.37 0.35
N THR A 135 9.83 -3.48 -0.27
CA THR A 135 9.89 -3.58 -1.73
C THR A 135 8.53 -3.97 -2.30
N LYS A 136 8.00 -3.13 -3.19
CA LYS A 136 6.70 -3.32 -3.84
C LYS A 136 6.84 -3.56 -5.35
N PRO A 137 5.81 -4.13 -6.01
CA PRO A 137 5.70 -4.12 -7.45
C PRO A 137 5.90 -2.71 -8.03
N PRO A 138 6.52 -2.57 -9.22
CA PRO A 138 6.65 -1.28 -9.89
C PRO A 138 5.30 -0.81 -10.43
N ASN A 139 5.19 0.49 -10.74
CA ASN A 139 4.02 1.12 -11.37
C ASN A 139 2.71 1.01 -10.57
N CYS A 140 2.81 1.12 -9.25
CA CYS A 140 1.64 1.17 -8.39
C CYS A 140 0.92 2.51 -8.44
N GLY A 141 -0.41 2.44 -8.42
CA GLY A 141 -1.27 3.61 -8.26
C GLY A 141 -1.33 4.08 -6.80
N SER A 142 -2.41 4.78 -6.47
CA SER A 142 -2.65 5.29 -5.12
C SER A 142 -2.58 4.21 -4.05
N LEU A 143 -1.91 4.50 -2.94
CA LEU A 143 -1.87 3.61 -1.79
C LEU A 143 -3.23 3.56 -1.10
N MET A 144 -3.51 2.43 -0.46
CA MET A 144 -4.71 2.15 0.33
C MET A 144 -4.34 1.85 1.79
N PRO A 145 -5.15 2.29 2.76
CA PRO A 145 -6.42 3.01 2.54
C PRO A 145 -6.16 4.47 2.13
N LYS A 146 -6.81 4.92 1.04
CA LYS A 146 -6.86 6.34 0.70
C LYS A 146 -8.06 6.87 1.43
N VAL A 147 -7.78 7.66 2.45
CA VAL A 147 -8.81 8.21 3.27
C VAL A 147 -8.72 9.72 3.18
N ASP A 148 -9.87 10.36 3.25
CA ASP A 148 -10.03 11.81 3.09
C ASP A 148 -8.97 12.57 3.93
N PRO A 149 -8.52 13.77 3.52
CA PRO A 149 -7.81 14.69 4.43
C PRO A 149 -8.34 14.73 5.87
N ASP A 150 -9.64 14.53 6.08
CA ASP A 150 -10.30 14.50 7.40
C ASP A 150 -10.45 13.08 8.00
N ASP A 151 -9.64 12.11 7.54
CA ASP A 151 -9.71 10.74 8.03
C ASP A 151 -9.34 10.60 9.52
N THR A 152 -10.07 9.69 10.16
CA THR A 152 -9.97 9.30 11.57
C THR A 152 -9.67 7.81 11.75
N VAL A 153 -9.51 7.04 10.68
CA VAL A 153 -9.12 5.64 10.72
C VAL A 153 -7.65 5.55 11.15
N ASP A 154 -7.42 4.94 12.31
CA ASP A 154 -6.07 4.68 12.84
C ASP A 154 -5.47 3.42 12.18
N ASP A 155 -5.17 3.52 10.89
CA ASP A 155 -4.49 2.49 10.12
C ASP A 155 -2.96 2.56 10.29
N VAL A 156 -2.31 1.41 10.17
CA VAL A 156 -0.86 1.30 10.36
C VAL A 156 -0.20 0.81 9.07
N ARG A 157 0.94 1.43 8.74
CA ARG A 157 1.80 0.98 7.64
C ARG A 157 2.29 -0.45 7.91
N LEU A 158 2.14 -1.33 6.92
CA LEU A 158 2.62 -2.70 7.04
C LEU A 158 4.15 -2.76 6.94
N ASN A 159 4.77 -3.55 7.81
CA ASN A 159 6.21 -3.82 7.74
C ASN A 159 6.52 -4.90 6.68
N GLN A 160 7.81 -5.20 6.49
CA GLN A 160 8.25 -6.17 5.49
C GLN A 160 7.70 -7.58 5.75
N THR A 161 7.64 -8.02 7.00
CA THR A 161 7.13 -9.35 7.35
C THR A 161 5.65 -9.47 6.99
N GLU A 162 4.84 -8.50 7.39
CA GLU A 162 3.39 -8.49 7.10
C GLU A 162 3.11 -8.44 5.61
N TYR A 163 3.86 -7.60 4.89
CA TYR A 163 3.76 -7.55 3.43
C TYR A 163 4.11 -8.90 2.78
N THR A 164 5.22 -9.52 3.21
CA THR A 164 5.65 -10.83 2.70
C THR A 164 4.66 -11.94 3.06
N THR A 165 4.05 -11.93 4.24
CA THR A 165 2.98 -12.88 4.60
C THR A 165 1.82 -12.83 3.61
N ILE A 166 1.34 -11.62 3.27
CA ILE A 166 0.27 -11.46 2.28
C ILE A 166 0.74 -11.93 0.90
N GLU A 167 1.97 -11.58 0.52
CA GLU A 167 2.56 -11.99 -0.76
C GLU A 167 2.67 -13.52 -0.89
N GLU A 168 3.15 -14.20 0.15
CA GLU A 168 3.28 -15.66 0.21
C GLU A 168 1.92 -16.35 0.11
N TRP A 169 0.91 -15.85 0.81
CA TRP A 169 -0.46 -16.36 0.66
C TRP A 169 -0.95 -16.26 -0.79
N ILE A 170 -0.72 -15.15 -1.48
CA ILE A 170 -1.11 -14.99 -2.89
C ILE A 170 -0.29 -15.94 -3.80
N LYS A 171 1.03 -16.06 -3.57
CA LYS A 171 1.90 -16.98 -4.32
C LYS A 171 1.46 -18.44 -4.17
N CYS A 172 0.92 -18.82 -3.02
CA CYS A 172 0.30 -20.13 -2.79
C CYS A 172 -1.07 -20.31 -3.47
N GLY A 173 -1.52 -19.36 -4.30
CA GLY A 173 -2.84 -19.42 -4.91
C GLY A 173 -3.97 -19.02 -3.95
N ALA A 174 -3.65 -18.25 -2.92
CA ALA A 174 -4.61 -17.65 -1.99
C ALA A 174 -5.56 -18.65 -1.32
N PRO A 175 -5.08 -19.74 -0.68
CA PRO A 175 -5.92 -20.82 -0.12
C PRO A 175 -6.81 -20.38 1.06
N ASP A 176 -7.77 -21.25 1.40
CA ASP A 176 -8.65 -21.20 2.60
C ASP A 176 -8.29 -22.37 3.53
N ASN A 177 -7.01 -22.43 3.93
CA ASN A 177 -6.39 -23.50 4.72
C ASN A 177 -6.38 -23.22 6.22
#